data_AF-A0A453MJZ4-F1
#
_entry.id   AF-A0A453MJZ4-F1
#
_cell.length_a   1.000
_cell.length_b   1.000
_cell.length_c   1.000
_cell.angle_alpha   90.00
_cell.angle_beta   90.00
_cell.angle_gamma   90.00
#
_symmetry.space_group_name_H-M   'P 1'
#
loop_
_entity.id
_entity.type
_entity.pdbx_description
1 polymer ?
#
loop_
_entity_poly.entity_id
_entity_poly.type
_entity_poly.pdbx_seq_one_letter_code
_entity_poly.pdbx_strand_id
1 'polypeptide(L)'
;MPVAALIESRILCMHGGLSPDLRHIRDIAGLPRPVDVPDTGLLCDLLWSDPGGAAGWGPNERGVSYTFGADVVAAFMERHDLDLVCRAHQVVEDGYEFFAGRRMVTVFSAPNYCGEFDNAGALMCVDDDLTCSFQILKPADNRQRRFA
;
A
#
# COMPACT_ATOMS: atom_id res chain seq x y z
N MET A 1 3.72 16.72 2.84
CA MET A 1 4.43 15.45 3.09
C MET A 1 4.86 14.85 1.75
N PRO A 2 5.89 14.00 1.68
CA PRO A 2 6.10 13.15 0.51
C PRO A 2 4.93 12.16 0.36
N VAL A 3 4.70 11.67 -0.86
CA VAL A 3 3.56 10.78 -1.19
C VAL A 3 3.99 9.38 -1.63
N ALA A 4 5.27 9.21 -1.93
CA ALA A 4 5.89 7.92 -2.19
C ALA A 4 7.36 7.95 -1.76
N ALA A 5 7.96 6.77 -1.61
CA ALA A 5 9.39 6.57 -1.40
C ALA A 5 9.89 5.42 -2.29
N LEU A 6 11.16 5.47 -2.66
CA LEU A 6 11.80 4.41 -3.46
C LEU A 6 13.05 3.94 -2.72
N ILE A 7 13.07 2.68 -2.30
CA ILE A 7 14.17 2.07 -1.54
C ILE A 7 15.07 1.31 -2.51
N GLU A 8 16.36 1.64 -2.52
CA GLU A 8 17.39 1.04 -3.40
C GLU A 8 16.99 0.94 -4.88
N SER A 9 16.13 1.84 -5.37
CA SER A 9 15.56 1.78 -6.72
C SER A 9 14.77 0.49 -7.04
N ARG A 10 14.41 -0.31 -6.03
CA ARG A 10 13.76 -1.61 -6.20
C ARG A 10 12.41 -1.74 -5.52
N ILE A 11 12.19 -1.05 -4.41
CA ILE A 11 10.92 -1.12 -3.65
C ILE A 11 10.23 0.24 -3.68
N LEU A 12 9.11 0.33 -4.39
CA LEU A 12 8.26 1.53 -4.41
C LEU A 12 7.25 1.48 -3.27
N CYS A 13 7.23 2.51 -2.43
CA CYS A 13 6.34 2.62 -1.28
C CYS A 13 5.34 3.76 -1.49
N MET A 14 4.05 3.53 -1.24
CA MET A 14 3.00 4.56 -1.22
C MET A 14 1.86 4.17 -0.28
N HIS A 15 0.92 5.08 0.01
CA HIS A 15 -0.20 4.75 0.89
C HIS A 15 -1.28 3.93 0.17
N GLY A 16 -1.81 4.51 -0.93
CA GLY A 16 -2.80 3.96 -1.83
C GLY A 16 -2.19 2.89 -2.72
N GLY A 17 -2.12 3.14 -4.01
CA GLY A 17 -1.55 2.19 -4.95
C GLY A 17 -1.15 2.87 -6.25
N LEU A 18 -1.28 2.14 -7.35
CA LEU A 18 -0.90 2.62 -8.67
C LEU A 18 -1.97 3.58 -9.23
N SER A 19 -1.56 4.41 -10.19
CA SER A 19 -2.47 5.29 -10.94
C SER A 19 -2.41 4.98 -12.43
N PRO A 20 -3.53 5.06 -13.18
CA PRO A 20 -3.48 5.05 -14.64
C PRO A 20 -2.67 6.22 -15.22
N ASP A 21 -2.52 7.32 -14.45
CA ASP A 21 -1.74 8.49 -14.82
C ASP A 21 -0.24 8.37 -14.46
N LEU A 22 0.15 7.36 -13.68
CA LEU A 22 1.55 7.13 -13.30
C LEU A 22 2.30 6.42 -14.45
N ARG A 23 2.92 7.19 -15.33
CA ARG A 23 3.68 6.65 -16.48
C ARG A 23 5.13 6.39 -16.12
N HIS A 24 5.73 7.26 -15.32
CA HIS A 24 7.09 7.15 -14.81
C HIS A 24 7.12 7.48 -13.31
N ILE A 25 7.95 6.77 -12.54
CA ILE A 25 8.12 7.05 -11.09
C ILE A 25 8.52 8.51 -10.82
N ARG A 26 9.29 9.13 -11.72
CA ARG A 26 9.68 10.56 -11.63
C ARG A 26 8.49 11.53 -11.69
N ASP A 27 7.36 11.12 -12.24
CA ASP A 27 6.16 11.96 -12.34
C ASP A 27 5.66 12.32 -10.92
N ILE A 28 5.90 11.44 -9.94
CA ILE A 28 5.60 11.67 -8.52
C ILE A 28 6.43 12.83 -7.95
N ALA A 29 7.70 12.95 -8.35
CA ALA A 29 8.58 14.02 -7.87
C ALA A 29 8.16 15.41 -8.38
N GLY A 30 7.45 15.45 -9.52
CA GLY A 30 6.92 16.67 -10.13
C GLY A 30 5.62 17.18 -9.49
N LEU A 31 5.02 16.44 -8.55
CA LEU A 31 3.79 16.88 -7.89
C LEU A 31 4.02 18.18 -7.09
N PRO A 32 3.14 19.20 -7.28
CA PRO A 32 3.30 20.49 -6.63
C PRO A 32 3.21 20.35 -5.11
N ARG A 33 4.01 21.14 -4.39
CA ARG A 33 4.00 21.19 -2.93
C ARG A 33 4.17 22.65 -2.48
N PRO A 34 3.31 23.17 -1.58
CA PRO A 34 2.17 22.52 -0.95
C PRO A 34 0.99 22.34 -1.91
N VAL A 35 0.17 21.31 -1.68
CA VAL A 35 -1.07 21.05 -2.42
C VAL A 35 -2.00 20.23 -1.51
N ASP A 36 -3.32 20.47 -1.61
CA ASP A 36 -4.33 19.59 -1.04
C ASP A 36 -4.51 18.34 -1.92
N VAL A 37 -5.08 17.27 -1.37
CA VAL A 37 -5.38 16.07 -2.17
C VAL A 37 -6.56 16.39 -3.09
N PRO A 38 -6.40 16.35 -4.43
CA PRO A 38 -7.49 16.58 -5.36
C PRO A 38 -8.47 15.40 -5.37
N ASP A 39 -9.67 15.62 -5.90
CA ASP A 39 -10.68 14.55 -6.03
C ASP A 39 -10.28 13.47 -7.05
N THR A 40 -9.40 13.80 -8.01
CA THR A 40 -8.96 12.91 -9.10
C THR A 40 -7.50 13.11 -9.49
N GLY A 41 -6.97 12.18 -10.28
CA GLY A 41 -5.64 12.24 -10.87
C GLY A 41 -4.55 11.64 -9.97
N LEU A 42 -3.31 11.73 -10.45
CA LEU A 42 -2.16 11.02 -9.88
C LEU A 42 -2.06 11.11 -8.34
N LEU A 43 -2.13 12.31 -7.76
CA LEU A 43 -2.01 12.46 -6.31
C LEU A 43 -3.15 11.77 -5.54
N CYS A 44 -4.39 11.85 -6.05
CA CYS A 44 -5.53 11.15 -5.48
C CYS A 44 -5.29 9.63 -5.51
N ASP A 45 -4.89 9.11 -6.67
CA ASP A 45 -4.73 7.68 -6.89
C ASP A 45 -3.60 7.06 -6.07
N LEU A 46 -2.47 7.76 -5.90
CA LEU A 46 -1.36 7.31 -5.04
C LEU A 46 -1.78 7.13 -3.57
N LEU A 47 -2.90 7.75 -3.15
CA LEU A 47 -3.42 7.71 -1.79
C LEU A 47 -4.69 6.85 -1.64
N TRP A 48 -5.47 6.66 -2.70
CA TRP A 48 -6.82 6.08 -2.60
C TRP A 48 -7.08 4.84 -3.47
N SER A 49 -6.19 4.49 -4.40
CA SER A 49 -6.37 3.27 -5.19
C SER A 49 -6.10 2.00 -4.39
N ASP A 50 -6.74 0.91 -4.82
CA ASP A 50 -6.65 -0.39 -4.16
C ASP A 50 -6.31 -1.53 -5.13
N PRO A 51 -5.39 -2.44 -4.76
CA PRO A 51 -5.25 -3.70 -5.47
C PRO A 51 -6.50 -4.56 -5.29
N GLY A 52 -6.95 -5.20 -6.36
CA GLY A 52 -8.08 -6.12 -6.34
C GLY A 52 -8.91 -6.11 -7.62
N GLY A 53 -9.99 -6.88 -7.63
CA GLY A 53 -10.91 -6.97 -8.76
C GLY A 53 -10.39 -7.80 -9.93
N ALA A 54 -10.97 -7.55 -11.11
CA ALA A 54 -10.61 -8.22 -12.36
C ALA A 54 -9.32 -7.64 -12.97
N ALA A 55 -8.87 -8.21 -14.09
CA ALA A 55 -7.74 -7.69 -14.83
C ALA A 55 -7.97 -6.23 -15.30
N GLY A 56 -6.93 -5.41 -15.28
CA GLY A 56 -6.96 -4.00 -15.66
C GLY A 56 -7.39 -3.08 -14.52
N TRP A 57 -8.03 -1.97 -14.88
CA TRP A 57 -8.53 -0.95 -13.95
C TRP A 57 -10.04 -1.07 -13.79
N GLY A 58 -10.53 -0.90 -12.57
CA GLY A 58 -11.95 -0.91 -12.23
C GLY A 58 -12.36 0.28 -11.36
N PRO A 59 -13.67 0.53 -11.21
CA PRO A 59 -14.15 1.48 -10.21
C PRO A 59 -13.79 1.01 -8.80
N ASN A 60 -13.50 1.96 -7.90
CA ASN A 60 -13.30 1.66 -6.49
C ASN A 60 -14.63 1.77 -5.72
N GLU A 61 -14.97 0.76 -4.93
CA GLU A 61 -16.16 0.74 -4.07
C GLU A 61 -16.13 1.83 -2.98
N ARG A 62 -14.96 2.40 -2.69
CA ARG A 62 -14.80 3.59 -1.84
C ARG A 62 -15.39 4.86 -2.43
N GLY A 63 -15.76 4.85 -3.72
CA GLY A 63 -16.27 6.03 -4.43
C GLY A 63 -15.20 7.04 -4.82
N VAL A 64 -13.92 6.70 -4.70
CA VAL A 64 -12.76 7.53 -5.04
C VAL A 64 -11.66 6.68 -5.67
N SER A 65 -10.99 7.22 -6.70
CA SER A 65 -9.93 6.52 -7.44
C SER A 65 -10.40 5.18 -8.05
N TYR A 66 -9.47 4.23 -8.20
CA TYR A 66 -9.63 3.00 -8.97
C TYR A 66 -9.22 1.77 -8.16
N THR A 67 -9.76 0.62 -8.57
CA THR A 67 -9.17 -0.68 -8.28
C THR A 67 -8.26 -1.11 -9.43
N PHE A 68 -7.25 -1.93 -9.16
CA PHE A 68 -6.36 -2.44 -10.19
C PHE A 68 -5.97 -3.92 -9.98
N GLY A 69 -5.95 -4.66 -11.09
CA GLY A 69 -5.63 -6.08 -11.13
C GLY A 69 -4.15 -6.41 -11.02
N ALA A 70 -3.85 -7.70 -10.85
CA ALA A 70 -2.49 -8.22 -10.76
C ALA A 70 -1.68 -8.00 -12.05
N ASP A 71 -2.34 -7.92 -13.20
CA ASP A 71 -1.74 -7.61 -14.49
C ASP A 71 -1.22 -6.17 -14.56
N VAL A 72 -1.95 -5.21 -13.97
CA VAL A 72 -1.50 -3.82 -13.86
C VAL A 72 -0.24 -3.73 -13.02
N VAL A 73 -0.20 -4.44 -11.88
CA VAL A 73 1.00 -4.52 -11.04
C VAL A 73 2.14 -5.15 -11.83
N ALA A 74 1.94 -6.30 -12.47
CA ALA A 74 2.98 -6.99 -13.22
C ALA A 74 3.59 -6.10 -14.33
N ALA A 75 2.76 -5.43 -15.12
CA ALA A 75 3.20 -4.54 -16.19
C ALA A 75 3.93 -3.30 -15.66
N PHE A 76 3.49 -2.74 -14.53
CA PHE A 76 4.16 -1.61 -13.89
C PHE A 76 5.55 -2.01 -13.38
N MET A 77 5.65 -3.16 -12.71
CA MET A 77 6.89 -3.71 -12.18
C MET A 77 7.92 -3.96 -13.29
N GLU A 78 7.51 -4.57 -14.39
CA GLU A 78 8.38 -4.85 -15.54
C GLU A 78 8.86 -3.55 -16.22
N ARG A 79 7.96 -2.57 -16.39
CA ARG A 79 8.30 -1.27 -17.00
C ARG A 79 9.35 -0.51 -16.20
N HIS A 80 9.32 -0.63 -14.88
CA HIS A 80 10.13 0.18 -13.97
C HIS A 80 11.28 -0.58 -13.31
N ASP A 81 11.47 -1.87 -13.65
CA ASP A 81 12.50 -2.74 -13.08
C ASP A 81 12.48 -2.76 -11.54
N LEU A 82 11.28 -2.91 -10.98
CA LEU A 82 11.03 -2.99 -9.54
C LEU A 82 10.89 -4.44 -9.09
N ASP A 83 11.26 -4.69 -7.82
CA ASP A 83 11.13 -5.99 -7.16
C ASP A 83 9.87 -6.08 -6.29
N LEU A 84 9.45 -4.97 -5.67
CA LEU A 84 8.24 -4.92 -4.83
C LEU A 84 7.54 -3.55 -4.86
N VAL A 85 6.20 -3.53 -4.81
CA VAL A 85 5.42 -2.38 -4.34
C VAL A 85 4.93 -2.62 -2.91
N CYS A 86 5.28 -1.73 -1.99
CA CYS A 86 4.80 -1.76 -0.61
C CYS A 86 3.74 -0.69 -0.40
N ARG A 87 2.57 -1.07 0.13
CA ARG A 87 1.45 -0.16 0.35
C ARG A 87 0.71 -0.40 1.65
N ALA A 88 -0.28 0.45 2.00
CA ALA A 88 -1.05 0.35 3.23
C ALA A 88 -2.58 0.37 2.98
N HIS A 89 -3.33 1.33 3.54
CA HIS A 89 -4.74 1.68 3.29
C HIS A 89 -5.84 0.61 3.55
N GLN A 90 -5.63 -0.66 3.17
CA GLN A 90 -6.56 -1.77 3.43
C GLN A 90 -6.20 -2.49 4.72
N VAL A 91 -7.20 -2.72 5.57
CA VAL A 91 -7.09 -3.61 6.73
C VAL A 91 -6.95 -5.03 6.20
N VAL A 92 -5.94 -5.76 6.68
CA VAL A 92 -5.68 -7.16 6.32
C VAL A 92 -5.48 -7.98 7.60
N GLU A 93 -5.93 -9.24 7.58
CA GLU A 93 -6.08 -10.07 8.78
C GLU A 93 -4.80 -10.20 9.60
N ASP A 94 -3.68 -10.58 8.97
CA ASP A 94 -2.40 -10.76 9.65
C ASP A 94 -1.56 -9.47 9.76
N GLY A 95 -2.14 -8.32 9.39
CA GLY A 95 -1.43 -7.05 9.32
C GLY A 95 -0.53 -6.90 8.08
N TYR A 96 -0.32 -7.97 7.29
CA TYR A 96 0.23 -7.85 5.95
C TYR A 96 -0.43 -8.86 4.99
N GLU A 97 -0.44 -8.55 3.70
CA GLU A 97 -0.96 -9.45 2.66
C GLU A 97 -0.21 -9.25 1.34
N PHE A 98 0.19 -10.34 0.70
CA PHE A 98 0.81 -10.30 -0.63
C PHE A 98 -0.23 -10.38 -1.74
N PHE A 99 0.01 -9.61 -2.80
CA PHE A 99 -0.79 -9.57 -4.02
C PHE A 99 0.10 -9.74 -5.26
N ALA A 100 -0.52 -10.04 -6.41
CA ALA A 100 0.12 -10.14 -7.73
C ALA A 100 1.39 -11.02 -7.76
N GLY A 101 1.29 -12.24 -7.19
CA GLY A 101 2.43 -13.16 -7.14
C GLY A 101 3.58 -12.65 -6.27
N ARG A 102 3.25 -12.00 -5.14
CA ARG A 102 4.19 -11.38 -4.19
C ARG A 102 4.95 -10.16 -4.72
N ARG A 103 4.50 -9.58 -5.83
CA ARG A 103 5.07 -8.32 -6.36
C ARG A 103 4.50 -7.07 -5.71
N MET A 104 3.43 -7.20 -4.94
CA MET A 104 2.89 -6.14 -4.10
C MET A 104 2.60 -6.68 -2.71
N VAL A 105 2.80 -5.85 -1.69
CA VAL A 105 2.43 -6.16 -0.31
C VAL A 105 1.64 -5.00 0.29
N THR A 106 0.52 -5.34 0.92
CA THR A 106 -0.22 -4.45 1.82
C THR A 106 0.32 -4.66 3.23
N VAL A 107 0.64 -3.57 3.94
CA VAL A 107 1.05 -3.57 5.35
C VAL A 107 0.13 -2.63 6.12
N PHE A 108 -0.48 -3.16 7.17
CA PHE A 108 -1.39 -2.46 8.05
C PHE A 108 -0.92 -2.62 9.50
N SER A 109 -0.65 -1.51 10.19
CA SER A 109 0.05 -1.55 11.49
C SER A 109 -0.84 -1.25 12.70
N ALA A 110 -2.16 -1.10 12.52
CA ALA A 110 -3.10 -0.89 13.61
C ALA A 110 -3.84 -2.20 13.96
N PRO A 111 -3.40 -2.95 15.00
CA PRO A 111 -4.10 -4.15 15.43
C PRO A 111 -5.45 -3.80 16.06
N ASN A 112 -6.42 -4.71 15.93
CA ASN A 112 -7.80 -4.51 16.38
C ASN A 112 -8.37 -3.18 15.89
N TYR A 113 -8.32 -2.97 14.57
CA TYR A 113 -8.66 -1.69 13.98
C TYR A 113 -10.05 -1.24 14.41
N CYS A 114 -10.17 0.00 14.86
CA CYS A 114 -11.39 0.60 15.43
C CYS A 114 -12.07 -0.18 16.58
N GLY A 115 -11.48 -1.25 17.11
CA GLY A 115 -12.15 -2.15 18.06
C GLY A 115 -13.19 -3.08 17.42
N GLU A 116 -13.28 -3.10 16.09
CA GLU A 116 -14.30 -3.83 15.33
C GLU A 116 -13.72 -5.03 14.55
N PHE A 117 -12.42 -4.99 14.27
CA PHE A 117 -11.71 -6.03 13.55
C PHE A 117 -10.85 -6.85 14.52
N ASP A 118 -10.56 -8.11 14.21
CA ASP A 118 -9.61 -8.94 14.98
C ASP A 118 -8.23 -9.02 14.30
N ASN A 119 -7.92 -8.03 13.45
CA ASN A 119 -6.69 -8.04 12.67
C ASN A 119 -5.46 -7.81 13.54
N ALA A 120 -4.35 -8.43 13.18
CA ALA A 120 -3.03 -8.04 13.64
C ALA A 120 -2.56 -6.75 12.94
N GLY A 121 -1.57 -6.10 13.55
CA GLY A 121 -0.72 -5.12 12.88
C GLY A 121 0.56 -5.80 12.39
N ALA A 122 1.18 -5.28 11.34
CA ALA A 122 2.53 -5.70 10.93
C ALA A 122 3.47 -4.53 10.68
N LEU A 123 4.76 -4.81 10.75
CA LEU A 123 5.85 -3.99 10.24
C LEU A 123 6.65 -4.83 9.24
N MET A 124 6.99 -4.25 8.09
CA MET A 124 7.92 -4.85 7.15
C MET A 124 9.33 -4.31 7.41
N CYS A 125 10.28 -5.21 7.67
CA CYS A 125 11.70 -4.92 7.77
C CYS A 125 12.38 -5.29 6.45
N VAL A 126 13.17 -4.36 5.90
CA VAL A 126 13.95 -4.56 4.68
C VAL A 126 15.41 -4.49 5.07
N ASP A 127 16.14 -5.59 4.90
CA ASP A 127 17.58 -5.68 5.17
C ASP A 127 18.40 -5.12 3.99
N ASP A 128 19.72 -4.98 4.18
CA ASP A 128 20.64 -4.40 3.18
C ASP A 128 20.67 -5.18 1.85
N ASP A 129 20.34 -6.47 1.86
CA ASP A 129 20.22 -7.32 0.66
C ASP A 129 18.80 -7.34 0.06
N LEU A 130 17.94 -6.44 0.54
CA LEU A 130 16.52 -6.30 0.19
C LEU A 130 15.64 -7.49 0.61
N THR A 131 16.14 -8.37 1.48
CA THR A 131 15.30 -9.39 2.10
C THR A 131 14.23 -8.72 2.95
N CYS A 132 12.97 -9.06 2.67
CA CYS A 132 11.81 -8.55 3.40
C CYS A 132 11.35 -9.55 4.46
N SER A 133 11.31 -9.14 5.73
CA SER A 133 10.74 -9.89 6.85
C SER A 133 9.62 -9.10 7.52
N PHE A 134 8.76 -9.78 8.28
CA PHE A 134 7.58 -9.17 8.92
C PHE A 134 7.57 -9.41 10.42
N GLN A 135 7.33 -8.34 11.19
CA GLN A 135 7.06 -8.41 12.62
C GLN A 135 5.56 -8.20 12.85
N ILE A 136 4.91 -9.16 13.50
CA ILE A 136 3.46 -9.16 13.70
C ILE A 136 3.11 -8.75 15.12
N LEU A 137 2.23 -7.76 15.24
CA LEU A 137 1.67 -7.22 16.48
C LEU A 137 0.24 -7.71 16.62
N LYS A 138 0.01 -8.73 17.44
CA LYS A 138 -1.36 -9.21 17.73
C LYS A 138 -2.14 -8.20 18.58
N PRO A 139 -3.47 -8.15 18.46
CA PRO A 139 -4.32 -7.41 19.39
C PRO A 139 -3.95 -7.68 20.85
N ALA A 140 -3.93 -6.62 21.66
CA ALA A 140 -3.70 -6.78 23.09
C ALA A 140 -4.91 -7.48 23.74
N ASP A 141 -4.64 -8.50 24.55
CA ASP A 141 -5.67 -9.22 25.28
C ASP A 141 -6.31 -8.29 26.33
N ASN A 142 -7.59 -7.93 26.16
CA ASN A 142 -8.30 -6.98 27.03
C ASN A 142 -8.39 -7.40 28.51
N ARG A 143 -7.91 -8.60 28.87
CA ARG A 143 -7.86 -9.09 30.27
C ARG A 143 -6.78 -8.41 31.12
N GLN A 144 -5.79 -7.73 30.54
CA GLN A 144 -4.72 -7.07 31.31
C GLN A 144 -4.98 -5.58 31.65
N ARG A 145 -6.06 -4.97 31.16
CA ARG A 145 -6.37 -3.54 31.43
C ARG A 145 -7.35 -3.29 32.58
N ARG A 146 -7.68 -4.30 33.39
CA ARG A 146 -8.52 -4.16 34.60
C ARG A 146 -7.71 -3.89 35.87
N PHE A 147 -6.74 -2.99 35.85
CA PHE A 147 -6.20 -2.37 37.07
C PHE A 147 -5.65 -0.99 36.74
N ALA A 148 -6.52 0.03 36.84
CA ALA A 148 -6.21 1.41 37.20
C ALA A 148 -7.53 2.09 37.61
#